data_AF-A0A516KFQ1-F1
#
_entry.id   AF-A0A516KFQ1-F1
#
_cell.length_a   1.000
_cell.length_b   1.000
_cell.length_c   1.000
_cell.angle_alpha   90.00
_cell.angle_beta   90.00
_cell.angle_gamma   90.00
#
_symmetry.space_group_name_H-M   'P 1'
#
loop_
_entity.id
_entity.type
_entity.pdbx_description
1 polymer ?
#
loop_
_entity_poly.entity_id
_entity_poly.type
_entity_poly.pdbx_seq_one_letter_code
_entity_poly.pdbx_strand_id
1 'polypeptide(L)'
;MKERRLFWLSIIICIVTVITIGIISIGGFKSSSDSLATVEANLNSNYSRTFQDLGIGMAQDFHLTLPHADKTWVKIWIDAYQNGKEYESNPVSALSYGMSPNQYEEGHMGVGVIKGEDGDQQLVLYAPNIKMKPIEIPIPMELTAGGYIANYAIGEEEIYLEEGETKVLAAQRTLKNAASIRDWNNQEDKQKMIEESETVLLLNIEVNKQMPDSN
;
A
#
# COMPACT_ATOMS: atom_id res chain seq x y z
N MET A 1 62.51 -11.40 19.20
CA MET A 1 61.30 -12.27 19.12
C MET A 1 59.99 -11.51 19.35
N LYS A 2 59.88 -10.60 20.32
CA LYS A 2 58.67 -9.81 20.58
C LYS A 2 58.25 -8.90 19.41
N GLU A 3 59.20 -8.29 18.70
CA GLU A 3 58.89 -7.36 17.60
C GLU A 3 58.29 -8.03 16.35
N ARG A 4 58.72 -9.26 16.03
CA ARG A 4 58.10 -10.04 14.94
C ARG A 4 56.65 -10.40 15.26
N ARG A 5 56.29 -10.61 16.53
CA ARG A 5 54.91 -10.92 16.94
C ARG A 5 53.99 -9.69 16.84
N LEU A 6 54.51 -8.50 17.16
CA LEU A 6 53.76 -7.23 17.03
C LEU A 6 53.47 -6.89 15.56
N PHE A 7 54.44 -7.15 14.66
CA PHE A 7 54.25 -6.95 13.23
C PHE A 7 53.15 -7.85 12.64
N TRP A 8 53.12 -9.13 13.01
CA TRP A 8 52.08 -10.06 12.56
C TRP A 8 50.69 -9.75 13.15
N LEU A 9 50.62 -9.28 14.39
CA LEU A 9 49.35 -8.84 15.00
C LEU A 9 48.76 -7.61 14.29
N SER A 10 49.60 -6.65 13.87
CA SER A 10 49.15 -5.48 13.12
C SER A 10 48.60 -5.85 11.73
N ILE A 11 49.21 -6.82 11.04
CA ILE A 11 48.72 -7.30 9.74
C ILE A 11 47.36 -8.00 9.88
N ILE A 12 47.18 -8.82 10.92
CA ILE A 12 45.90 -9.51 11.17
C ILE A 12 44.79 -8.49 11.48
N ILE A 13 45.08 -7.45 12.27
CA ILE A 13 44.12 -6.38 12.58
C ILE A 13 43.69 -5.64 11.31
N CYS A 14 44.63 -5.30 10.41
CA CYS A 14 44.33 -4.67 9.12
C CYS A 14 43.47 -5.56 8.22
N ILE A 15 43.72 -6.87 8.18
CA ILE A 15 42.93 -7.81 7.36
C ILE A 15 41.49 -7.91 7.91
N VAL A 16 41.31 -7.97 9.23
CA VAL A 16 39.98 -8.03 9.86
C VAL A 16 39.19 -6.73 9.66
N THR A 17 39.87 -5.57 9.66
CA THR A 17 39.22 -4.27 9.37
C THR A 17 38.79 -4.16 7.91
N VAL A 18 39.57 -4.68 6.96
CA VAL A 18 39.18 -4.70 5.53
C VAL A 18 37.99 -5.64 5.29
N ILE A 19 37.94 -6.79 5.97
CA ILE A 19 36.83 -7.75 5.84
C ILE A 19 35.52 -7.20 6.42
N THR A 20 35.58 -6.47 7.54
CA THR A 20 34.37 -5.88 8.16
C THR A 20 33.77 -4.73 7.34
N ILE A 21 34.59 -3.97 6.61
CA ILE A 21 34.10 -2.93 5.68
C ILE A 21 33.44 -3.56 4.44
N GLY A 22 33.92 -4.72 3.97
CA GLY A 22 33.35 -5.43 2.82
C GLY A 22 31.96 -6.02 3.06
N ILE A 23 31.59 -6.33 4.30
CA ILE A 23 30.31 -6.98 4.63
C ILE A 23 29.14 -5.98 4.64
N ILE A 24 29.40 -4.67 4.76
CA ILE A 24 28.35 -3.63 4.81
C ILE A 24 27.76 -3.32 3.42
N SER A 25 28.33 -3.86 2.34
CA SER A 25 27.94 -3.50 0.95
C SER A 25 27.06 -4.53 0.22
N ILE A 26 26.46 -5.51 0.90
CA ILE A 26 25.57 -6.51 0.26
C ILE A 26 24.08 -6.16 0.41
N GLY A 27 23.75 -4.99 0.98
CA GLY A 27 22.42 -4.40 0.84
C GLY A 27 22.25 -3.84 -0.56
N GLY A 28 21.83 -4.68 -1.52
CA GLY A 28 21.57 -4.26 -2.89
C GLY A 28 20.56 -3.11 -2.92
N PHE A 29 21.05 -1.91 -3.22
CA PHE A 29 20.20 -0.79 -3.65
C PHE A 29 19.60 -1.19 -5.00
N LYS A 30 18.34 -1.65 -4.99
CA LYS A 30 17.64 -2.06 -6.20
C LYS A 30 17.39 -0.80 -7.02
N SER A 31 17.99 -0.74 -8.20
CA SER A 31 17.84 0.35 -9.15
C SER A 31 16.36 0.49 -9.57
N SER A 32 15.84 1.71 -9.54
CA SER A 32 14.51 2.11 -10.04
C SER A 32 14.16 1.60 -11.45
N SER A 33 15.15 1.21 -12.26
CA SER A 33 14.98 0.77 -13.65
C SER A 33 14.18 -0.52 -13.84
N ASP A 34 14.05 -1.36 -12.80
CA ASP A 34 13.49 -2.70 -12.93
C ASP A 34 12.09 -2.85 -12.31
N SER A 35 11.57 -1.80 -11.65
CA SER A 35 10.23 -1.82 -11.04
C SER A 35 9.14 -1.60 -12.08
N LEU A 36 8.01 -2.31 -11.95
CA LEU A 36 6.87 -2.10 -12.84
C LEU A 36 6.07 -0.86 -12.48
N ALA A 37 6.06 -0.52 -11.20
CA ALA A 37 5.40 0.65 -10.67
C ALA A 37 6.04 1.07 -9.35
N THR A 38 5.84 2.33 -8.99
CA THR A 38 6.13 2.83 -7.66
C THR A 38 4.94 3.56 -7.08
N VAL A 39 4.78 3.47 -5.76
CA VAL A 39 3.65 4.05 -5.02
C VAL A 39 4.16 4.80 -3.81
N GLU A 40 3.71 6.03 -3.65
CA GLU A 40 4.00 6.89 -2.49
C GLU A 40 2.69 7.35 -1.85
N ALA A 41 2.61 7.32 -0.51
CA ALA A 41 1.46 7.85 0.21
C ALA A 41 1.45 9.39 0.14
N ASN A 42 0.36 9.97 -0.36
CA ASN A 42 0.24 11.42 -0.50
C ASN A 42 -0.42 12.04 0.75
N LEU A 43 0.35 12.15 1.83
CA LEU A 43 -0.15 12.61 3.14
C LEU A 43 -0.72 14.03 3.12
N ASN A 44 -0.29 14.87 2.18
CA ASN A 44 -0.73 16.26 2.02
C ASN A 44 -1.51 16.49 0.71
N SER A 45 -2.25 15.47 0.26
CA SER A 45 -2.94 15.50 -1.02
C SER A 45 -4.02 16.57 -1.12
N ASN A 46 -4.00 17.31 -2.24
CA ASN A 46 -5.11 18.19 -2.63
C ASN A 46 -6.40 17.41 -2.88
N TYR A 47 -6.33 16.12 -3.26
CA TYR A 47 -7.52 15.26 -3.40
C TYR A 47 -8.16 15.04 -2.03
N SER A 48 -7.37 14.58 -1.04
CA SER A 48 -7.87 14.38 0.32
C SER A 48 -8.43 15.68 0.92
N ARG A 49 -7.73 16.80 0.70
CA ARG A 49 -8.23 18.13 1.12
C ARG A 49 -9.54 18.51 0.43
N THR A 50 -9.72 18.21 -0.86
CA THR A 50 -10.97 18.51 -1.58
C THR A 50 -12.17 17.77 -0.97
N PHE A 51 -12.00 16.49 -0.59
CA PHE A 51 -13.07 15.74 0.09
C PHE A 51 -13.48 16.39 1.42
N GLN A 52 -12.51 16.90 2.17
CA GLN A 52 -12.72 17.58 3.45
C GLN A 52 -13.33 18.97 3.27
N ASP A 53 -12.77 19.79 2.37
CA ASP A 53 -13.20 21.17 2.10
C ASP A 53 -14.65 21.23 1.57
N LEU A 54 -15.04 20.24 0.76
CA LEU A 54 -16.42 20.10 0.29
C LEU A 54 -17.35 19.44 1.31
N GLY A 55 -16.84 18.95 2.44
CA GLY A 55 -17.61 18.25 3.46
C GLY A 55 -18.22 16.93 2.99
N ILE A 56 -17.71 16.37 1.89
CA ILE A 56 -18.26 15.16 1.27
C ILE A 56 -17.65 13.87 1.82
N GLY A 57 -16.56 13.94 2.60
CA GLY A 57 -15.98 12.78 3.27
C GLY A 57 -14.46 12.85 3.36
N MET A 58 -13.79 11.72 3.11
CA MET A 58 -12.33 11.60 3.20
C MET A 58 -11.76 10.77 2.07
N ALA A 59 -10.47 10.95 1.77
CA ALA A 59 -9.76 10.11 0.81
C ALA A 59 -8.36 9.76 1.32
N GLN A 60 -7.94 8.52 1.06
CA GLN A 60 -6.56 8.07 1.18
C GLN A 60 -5.96 8.05 -0.21
N ASP A 61 -5.02 8.96 -0.43
CA ASP A 61 -4.49 9.30 -1.75
C ASP A 61 -3.03 8.86 -1.87
N PHE A 62 -2.67 8.41 -3.06
CA PHE A 62 -1.37 7.91 -3.41
C PHE A 62 -0.92 8.53 -4.72
N HIS A 63 0.38 8.71 -4.86
CA HIS A 63 1.01 8.98 -6.14
C HIS A 63 1.51 7.64 -6.72
N LEU A 64 1.01 7.30 -7.90
CA LEU A 64 1.45 6.11 -8.64
C LEU A 64 2.29 6.55 -9.84
N THR A 65 3.44 5.92 -10.02
CA THR A 65 4.27 6.04 -11.23
C THR A 65 4.34 4.70 -11.96
N LEU A 66 4.16 4.73 -13.27
CA LEU A 66 4.22 3.59 -14.19
C LEU A 66 5.27 3.85 -15.29
N PRO A 67 6.52 3.40 -15.12
CA PRO A 67 7.60 3.60 -16.10
C PRO A 67 7.39 2.88 -17.44
N HIS A 68 6.51 1.88 -17.47
CA HIS A 68 6.21 1.02 -18.61
C HIS A 68 4.70 0.85 -18.79
N ALA A 69 3.93 1.95 -18.68
CA ALA A 69 2.47 1.97 -18.71
C ALA A 69 1.85 1.35 -19.98
N ASP A 70 2.58 1.33 -21.10
CA ASP A 70 2.20 0.68 -22.36
C ASP A 70 2.27 -0.85 -22.31
N LYS A 71 2.90 -1.42 -21.27
CA LYS A 71 3.17 -2.85 -21.10
C LYS A 71 2.75 -3.40 -19.75
N THR A 72 2.15 -2.57 -18.89
CA THR A 72 1.72 -2.99 -17.55
C THR A 72 0.21 -2.88 -17.41
N TRP A 73 -0.31 -3.73 -16.54
CA TRP A 73 -1.66 -3.75 -16.04
C TRP A 73 -1.64 -3.53 -14.55
N VAL A 74 -2.44 -2.59 -14.08
CA VAL A 74 -2.66 -2.29 -12.68
C VAL A 74 -4.04 -2.81 -12.30
N LYS A 75 -4.11 -3.53 -11.19
CA LYS A 75 -5.37 -3.87 -10.52
C LYS A 75 -5.31 -3.25 -9.13
N ILE A 76 -6.32 -2.43 -8.82
CA ILE A 76 -6.59 -1.98 -7.44
C ILE A 76 -7.94 -2.52 -7.01
N TRP A 77 -8.06 -2.94 -5.77
CA TRP A 77 -9.31 -3.48 -5.26
C TRP A 77 -9.44 -3.27 -3.76
N ILE A 78 -10.67 -3.44 -3.29
CA ILE A 78 -11.01 -3.35 -1.88
C ILE A 78 -11.48 -4.72 -1.42
N ASP A 79 -10.79 -5.29 -0.45
CA ASP A 79 -11.28 -6.46 0.29
C ASP A 79 -11.97 -6.00 1.57
N ALA A 80 -13.12 -6.59 1.85
CA ALA A 80 -13.88 -6.36 3.07
C ALA A 80 -13.81 -7.58 3.98
N TYR A 81 -13.67 -7.32 5.28
CA TYR A 81 -13.75 -8.33 6.31
C TYR A 81 -14.73 -7.90 7.39
N GLN A 82 -15.54 -8.85 7.86
CA GLN A 82 -16.44 -8.64 8.98
C GLN A 82 -16.24 -9.75 10.01
N ASN A 83 -16.03 -9.34 11.26
CA ASN A 83 -15.84 -10.24 12.38
C ASN A 83 -14.74 -11.29 12.16
N GLY A 84 -13.63 -10.89 11.54
CA GLY A 84 -12.49 -11.76 11.27
C GLY A 84 -12.62 -12.67 10.05
N LYS A 85 -13.68 -12.52 9.24
CA LYS A 85 -13.94 -13.33 8.04
C LYS A 85 -14.06 -12.45 6.81
N GLU A 86 -13.68 -12.98 5.66
CA GLU A 86 -13.93 -12.36 4.36
C GLU A 86 -15.43 -12.12 4.14
N TYR A 87 -15.76 -10.99 3.55
CA TYR A 87 -17.12 -10.69 3.11
C TYR A 87 -17.44 -11.48 1.85
N GLU A 88 -18.70 -11.93 1.71
CA GLU A 88 -19.10 -12.89 0.67
C GLU A 88 -18.85 -12.39 -0.76
N SER A 89 -18.90 -11.08 -0.98
CA SER A 89 -18.70 -10.45 -2.30
C SER A 89 -17.33 -9.80 -2.44
N ASN A 90 -16.27 -10.38 -1.87
CA ASN A 90 -14.91 -9.89 -2.09
C ASN A 90 -14.42 -10.21 -3.52
N PRO A 91 -13.67 -9.29 -4.16
CA PRO A 91 -13.45 -7.91 -3.73
C PRO A 91 -14.73 -7.08 -3.87
N VAL A 92 -15.00 -6.20 -2.88
CA VAL A 92 -16.24 -5.38 -2.88
C VAL A 92 -16.23 -4.30 -3.94
N SER A 93 -15.04 -3.91 -4.40
CA SER A 93 -14.84 -3.03 -5.55
C SER A 93 -13.49 -3.33 -6.16
N ALA A 94 -13.39 -3.29 -7.49
CA ALA A 94 -12.13 -3.46 -8.19
C ALA A 94 -12.08 -2.59 -9.45
N LEU A 95 -10.89 -2.09 -9.74
CA LEU A 95 -10.56 -1.32 -10.92
C LEU A 95 -9.29 -1.90 -11.54
N SER A 96 -9.37 -2.29 -12.82
CA SER A 96 -8.22 -2.76 -13.59
C SER A 96 -8.05 -1.90 -14.84
N TYR A 97 -6.83 -1.46 -15.11
CA TYR A 97 -6.48 -0.68 -16.29
C TYR A 97 -5.02 -0.94 -16.71
N GLY A 98 -4.69 -0.64 -17.95
CA GLY A 98 -3.36 -0.88 -18.51
C GLY A 98 -3.32 -0.55 -19.99
N MET A 99 -2.24 -0.93 -20.66
CA MET A 99 -2.03 -0.71 -22.10
C MET A 99 -2.21 0.77 -22.48
N SER A 100 -1.59 1.66 -21.70
CA SER A 100 -1.62 3.09 -21.99
C SER A 100 -1.06 3.37 -23.40
N PRO A 101 -1.58 4.37 -24.13
CA PRO A 101 -0.91 4.87 -25.33
C PRO A 101 0.46 5.49 -25.04
N ASN A 102 0.76 5.82 -23.78
CA ASN A 102 2.02 6.39 -23.33
C ASN A 102 2.89 5.31 -22.69
N GLN A 103 4.21 5.40 -22.88
CA GLN A 103 5.16 4.52 -22.18
C GLN A 103 5.26 4.82 -20.68
N TYR A 104 5.02 6.08 -20.32
CA TYR A 104 5.10 6.57 -18.95
C TYR A 104 3.75 7.19 -18.57
N GLU A 105 3.24 6.81 -17.41
CA GLU A 105 2.10 7.47 -16.78
C GLU A 105 2.37 7.68 -15.29
N GLU A 106 1.86 8.76 -14.76
CA GLU A 106 1.84 9.03 -13.33
C GLU A 106 0.52 9.70 -12.95
N GLY A 107 0.16 9.63 -11.68
CA GLY A 107 -0.96 10.41 -11.18
C GLY A 107 -1.54 9.92 -9.86
N HIS A 108 -2.67 10.54 -9.51
CA HIS A 108 -3.39 10.23 -8.29
C HIS A 108 -4.13 8.91 -8.40
N MET A 109 -4.00 8.10 -7.35
CA MET A 109 -4.74 6.87 -7.14
C MET A 109 -5.17 6.79 -5.68
N GLY A 110 -6.29 6.17 -5.41
CA GLY A 110 -6.69 5.93 -4.04
C GLY A 110 -8.13 5.50 -3.89
N VAL A 111 -8.57 5.64 -2.65
CA VAL A 111 -9.94 5.36 -2.23
C VAL A 111 -10.50 6.59 -1.52
N GLY A 112 -11.66 7.03 -1.98
CA GLY A 112 -12.49 8.01 -1.29
C GLY A 112 -13.65 7.32 -0.60
N VAL A 113 -14.03 7.83 0.56
CA VAL A 113 -15.29 7.52 1.23
C VAL A 113 -16.14 8.77 1.24
N ILE A 114 -17.29 8.70 0.59
CA ILE A 114 -18.26 9.78 0.48
C ILE A 114 -19.36 9.54 1.52
N LYS A 115 -19.75 10.59 2.25
CA LYS A 115 -20.87 10.61 3.17
C LYS A 115 -22.11 11.18 2.49
N GLY A 116 -23.17 10.40 2.41
CA GLY A 116 -24.49 10.82 1.95
C GLY A 116 -25.26 11.60 3.02
N GLU A 117 -26.36 12.24 2.62
CA GLU A 117 -27.18 13.09 3.49
C GLU A 117 -27.83 12.29 4.64
N ASP A 118 -28.23 11.03 4.37
CA ASP A 118 -28.91 10.16 5.33
C ASP A 118 -27.94 9.32 6.20
N GLY A 119 -26.64 9.59 6.11
CA GLY A 119 -25.59 8.84 6.81
C GLY A 119 -25.07 7.62 6.04
N ASP A 120 -25.66 7.29 4.90
CA ASP A 120 -25.14 6.30 3.96
C ASP A 120 -23.74 6.67 3.49
N GLN A 121 -22.94 5.66 3.18
CA GLN A 121 -21.55 5.85 2.79
C GLN A 121 -21.25 5.13 1.49
N GLN A 122 -20.44 5.77 0.66
CA GLN A 122 -20.07 5.26 -0.64
C GLN A 122 -18.55 5.23 -0.81
N LEU A 123 -18.04 4.15 -1.40
CA LEU A 123 -16.64 4.01 -1.80
C LEU A 123 -16.47 4.46 -3.24
N VAL A 124 -15.41 5.20 -3.48
CA VAL A 124 -14.96 5.55 -4.83
C VAL A 124 -13.49 5.16 -5.00
N LEU A 125 -13.23 4.28 -5.96
CA LEU A 125 -11.87 4.00 -6.43
C LEU A 125 -11.52 4.93 -7.58
N TYR A 126 -10.29 5.45 -7.56
CA TYR A 126 -9.75 6.25 -8.65
C TYR A 126 -8.28 5.90 -8.88
N ALA A 127 -7.84 6.10 -10.11
CA ALA A 127 -6.46 5.91 -10.55
C ALA A 127 -6.16 6.91 -11.70
N PRO A 128 -4.93 6.98 -12.21
CA PRO A 128 -4.60 7.84 -13.35
C PRO A 128 -5.58 7.61 -14.50
N ASN A 129 -6.20 8.69 -14.97
CA ASN A 129 -7.13 8.72 -16.10
C ASN A 129 -8.43 7.90 -15.98
N ILE A 130 -8.67 7.23 -14.86
CA ILE A 130 -9.88 6.41 -14.66
C ILE A 130 -10.45 6.56 -13.24
N LYS A 131 -11.77 6.67 -13.15
CA LYS A 131 -12.49 6.77 -11.88
C LYS A 131 -13.72 5.88 -11.94
N MET A 132 -13.97 5.13 -10.88
CA MET A 132 -15.21 4.37 -10.77
C MET A 132 -16.35 5.27 -10.32
N LYS A 133 -17.58 4.86 -10.63
CA LYS A 133 -18.75 5.44 -9.97
C LYS A 133 -18.72 5.04 -8.49
N PRO A 134 -19.13 5.93 -7.57
CA PRO A 134 -19.29 5.54 -6.18
C PRO A 134 -20.23 4.34 -6.03
N ILE A 135 -19.88 3.41 -5.15
CA ILE A 135 -20.71 2.27 -4.77
C ILE A 135 -21.00 2.33 -3.28
N GLU A 136 -22.12 1.78 -2.83
CA GLU A 136 -22.41 1.67 -1.40
C GLU A 136 -21.39 0.76 -0.70
N ILE A 137 -21.04 1.09 0.55
CA ILE A 137 -20.23 0.19 1.37
C ILE A 137 -21.10 -1.03 1.73
N PRO A 138 -20.72 -2.25 1.32
CA PRO A 138 -21.59 -3.42 1.51
C PRO A 138 -21.58 -3.95 2.95
N ILE A 139 -20.73 -3.38 3.81
CA ILE A 139 -20.64 -3.71 5.23
C ILE A 139 -21.03 -2.50 6.09
N PRO A 140 -21.81 -2.68 7.17
CA PRO A 140 -22.10 -1.59 8.11
C PRO A 140 -20.81 -1.06 8.73
N MET A 141 -20.45 0.19 8.45
CA MET A 141 -19.26 0.84 8.99
C MET A 141 -19.62 2.24 9.48
N GLU A 142 -19.47 2.51 10.79
CA GLU A 142 -19.64 3.85 11.33
C GLU A 142 -18.30 4.60 11.36
N LEU A 143 -18.00 5.34 10.29
CA LEU A 143 -16.76 6.10 10.13
C LEU A 143 -16.58 7.25 11.13
N THR A 144 -17.62 7.56 11.91
CA THR A 144 -17.63 8.63 12.92
C THR A 144 -17.70 8.11 14.35
N ALA A 145 -17.73 6.79 14.57
CA ALA A 145 -17.78 6.20 15.89
C ALA A 145 -16.39 6.21 16.57
N GLY A 146 -16.39 6.28 17.91
CA GLY A 146 -15.18 6.13 18.73
C GLY A 146 -14.62 4.72 18.61
N GLY A 147 -13.84 4.47 17.57
CA GLY A 147 -13.39 3.13 17.18
C GLY A 147 -13.06 2.99 15.69
N TYR A 148 -13.40 3.99 14.87
CA TYR A 148 -12.96 4.06 13.48
C TYR A 148 -11.50 4.50 13.36
N ILE A 149 -10.73 3.79 12.53
CA ILE A 149 -9.34 4.11 12.20
C ILE A 149 -9.12 3.96 10.69
N ALA A 150 -8.58 5.00 10.06
CA ALA A 150 -8.08 4.96 8.69
C ALA A 150 -6.56 5.22 8.69
N ASN A 151 -5.79 4.26 8.22
CA ASN A 151 -4.33 4.35 8.17
C ASN A 151 -3.81 4.02 6.77
N TYR A 152 -2.73 4.70 6.38
CA TYR A 152 -1.85 4.21 5.32
C TYR A 152 -1.15 2.94 5.82
N ALA A 153 -1.10 1.92 4.96
CA ALA A 153 -0.44 0.63 5.22
C ALA A 153 1.02 0.61 4.76
N ILE A 154 1.44 1.66 4.06
CA ILE A 154 2.82 1.92 3.65
C ILE A 154 3.32 3.19 4.36
N GLY A 155 4.64 3.34 4.45
CA GLY A 155 5.28 4.51 5.05
C GLY A 155 5.25 5.75 4.13
N GLU A 156 6.00 6.77 4.54
CA GLU A 156 6.25 7.96 3.71
C GLU A 156 7.18 7.69 2.53
N GLU A 157 8.00 6.64 2.63
CA GLU A 157 8.92 6.26 1.57
C GLU A 157 8.18 5.59 0.40
N GLU A 158 8.60 5.94 -0.81
CA GLU A 158 8.17 5.30 -2.05
C GLU A 158 8.45 3.80 -2.01
N ILE A 159 7.43 3.00 -2.30
CA ILE A 159 7.56 1.55 -2.43
C ILE A 159 7.59 1.14 -3.89
N TYR A 160 8.37 0.11 -4.19
CA TYR A 160 8.46 -0.50 -5.50
C TYR A 160 7.52 -1.71 -5.57
N LEU A 161 6.78 -1.85 -6.67
CA LEU A 161 5.93 -3.01 -6.92
C LEU A 161 6.61 -3.97 -7.90
N GLU A 162 6.83 -5.20 -7.45
CA GLU A 162 7.27 -6.30 -8.30
C GLU A 162 6.10 -6.89 -9.09
N GLU A 163 6.43 -7.60 -10.16
CA GLU A 163 5.43 -8.27 -11.01
C GLU A 163 4.63 -9.30 -10.22
N GLY A 164 3.30 -9.14 -10.18
CA GLY A 164 2.38 -10.03 -9.47
C GLY A 164 2.40 -9.90 -7.95
N GLU A 165 3.15 -8.95 -7.39
CA GLU A 165 3.15 -8.72 -5.95
C GLU A 165 1.90 -7.92 -5.53
N THR A 166 1.12 -8.49 -4.61
CA THR A 166 0.05 -7.76 -3.94
C THR A 166 0.59 -6.95 -2.76
N LYS A 167 0.30 -5.65 -2.72
CA LYS A 167 0.54 -4.79 -1.56
C LYS A 167 -0.75 -4.22 -1.00
N VAL A 168 -0.85 -4.14 0.32
CA VAL A 168 -1.87 -3.35 1.02
C VAL A 168 -1.37 -1.91 1.13
N LEU A 169 -2.12 -0.97 0.58
CA LEU A 169 -1.79 0.46 0.56
C LEU A 169 -2.47 1.24 1.69
N ALA A 170 -3.69 0.86 2.04
CA ALA A 170 -4.47 1.49 3.10
C ALA A 170 -5.39 0.49 3.79
N ALA A 171 -5.70 0.77 5.05
CA ALA A 171 -6.66 0.02 5.83
C ALA A 171 -7.61 0.96 6.58
N GLN A 172 -8.90 0.68 6.49
CA GLN A 172 -9.96 1.33 7.28
C GLN A 172 -10.62 0.29 8.17
N ARG A 173 -10.83 0.60 9.45
CA ARG A 173 -11.28 -0.39 10.44
C ARG A 173 -12.23 0.21 11.46
N THR A 174 -13.17 -0.60 11.93
CA THR A 174 -13.80 -0.41 13.25
C THR A 174 -13.26 -1.47 14.21
N LEU A 175 -12.85 -1.05 15.39
CA LEU A 175 -12.18 -1.94 16.34
C LEU A 175 -13.15 -2.61 17.31
N LYS A 176 -12.91 -3.90 17.64
CA LYS A 176 -13.54 -4.55 18.80
C LYS A 176 -12.80 -4.21 20.11
N ASN A 177 -11.48 -4.07 20.00
CA ASN A 177 -10.53 -3.93 21.10
C ASN A 177 -9.59 -2.73 20.86
N ALA A 178 -8.60 -2.53 21.73
CA ALA A 178 -7.61 -1.46 21.54
C ALA A 178 -6.84 -1.62 20.21
N ALA A 179 -6.47 -0.49 19.61
CA ALA A 179 -5.72 -0.46 18.35
C ALA A 179 -4.34 -1.10 18.52
N SER A 180 -4.02 -2.07 17.66
CA SER A 180 -2.65 -2.56 17.49
C SER A 180 -2.03 -1.90 16.26
N ILE A 181 -0.77 -1.48 16.39
CA ILE A 181 0.07 -1.03 15.27
C ILE A 181 0.89 -2.24 14.83
N ARG A 182 0.58 -2.76 13.64
CA ARG A 182 1.28 -3.89 13.01
C ARG A 182 1.37 -3.67 11.50
N ASP A 183 2.17 -4.49 10.82
CA ASP A 183 2.38 -4.38 9.38
C ASP A 183 1.26 -5.09 8.59
N TRP A 184 0.55 -4.34 7.74
CA TRP A 184 -0.51 -4.88 6.88
C TRP A 184 0.01 -5.77 5.74
N ASN A 185 1.28 -5.60 5.39
CA ASN A 185 1.94 -6.39 4.35
C ASN A 185 2.62 -7.65 4.91
N ASN A 186 2.64 -7.82 6.25
CA ASN A 186 2.96 -9.09 6.89
C ASN A 186 1.69 -9.93 7.08
N GLN A 187 1.71 -11.18 6.60
CA GLN A 187 0.52 -12.04 6.59
C GLN A 187 -0.02 -12.35 7.99
N GLU A 188 0.86 -12.63 8.97
CA GLU A 188 0.44 -12.95 10.34
C GLU A 188 -0.16 -11.72 11.04
N ASP A 189 0.49 -10.57 10.87
CA ASP A 189 0.02 -9.30 11.43
C ASP A 189 -1.30 -8.85 10.82
N LYS A 190 -1.45 -8.96 9.48
CA LYS A 190 -2.70 -8.71 8.77
C LYS A 190 -3.84 -9.56 9.32
N GLN A 191 -3.62 -10.87 9.49
CA GLN A 191 -4.65 -11.76 10.02
C GLN A 191 -5.08 -11.37 11.43
N LYS A 192 -4.13 -11.08 12.32
CA LYS A 192 -4.44 -10.62 13.68
C LYS A 192 -5.22 -9.31 13.69
N MET A 193 -4.84 -8.36 12.83
CA MET A 193 -5.56 -7.08 12.72
C MET A 193 -6.99 -7.24 12.17
N ILE A 194 -7.22 -8.21 11.28
CA ILE A 194 -8.55 -8.59 10.79
C ILE A 194 -9.40 -9.19 11.92
N GLU A 195 -8.84 -10.08 12.73
CA GLU A 195 -9.54 -10.75 13.83
C GLU A 195 -9.92 -9.80 14.98
N GLU A 196 -9.02 -8.87 15.32
CA GLU A 196 -9.18 -7.85 16.37
C GLU A 196 -10.18 -6.74 15.99
N SER A 197 -10.53 -6.64 14.71
CA SER A 197 -11.45 -5.63 14.18
C SER A 197 -12.86 -6.20 14.00
N GLU A 198 -13.85 -5.33 14.11
CA GLU A 198 -15.25 -5.64 13.79
C GLU A 198 -15.45 -5.60 12.27
N THR A 199 -14.97 -4.53 11.63
CA THR A 199 -14.92 -4.41 10.18
C THR A 199 -13.54 -3.95 9.71
N VAL A 200 -13.13 -4.42 8.53
CA VAL A 200 -11.90 -3.98 7.85
C VAL A 200 -12.19 -3.80 6.37
N LEU A 201 -11.73 -2.68 5.80
CA LEU A 201 -11.59 -2.48 4.37
C LEU A 201 -10.09 -2.32 4.05
N LEU A 202 -9.58 -3.11 3.12
CA LEU A 202 -8.18 -3.05 2.68
C LEU A 202 -8.12 -2.59 1.23
N LEU A 203 -7.42 -1.48 0.97
CA LEU A 203 -7.06 -1.10 -0.39
C LEU A 203 -5.80 -1.86 -0.80
N ASN A 204 -5.93 -2.69 -1.81
CA ASN A 204 -4.86 -3.50 -2.35
C ASN A 204 -4.48 -3.01 -3.76
N ILE A 205 -3.22 -3.27 -4.14
CA ILE A 205 -2.70 -3.09 -5.49
C ILE A 205 -1.88 -4.28 -5.93
N GLU A 206 -1.91 -4.57 -7.23
CA GLU A 206 -1.03 -5.49 -7.92
C GLU A 206 -0.73 -4.97 -9.33
N VAL A 207 0.50 -5.17 -9.79
CA VAL A 207 0.94 -4.75 -11.13
C VAL A 207 1.55 -5.93 -11.88
N ASN A 208 1.12 -6.13 -13.12
CA ASN A 208 1.53 -7.25 -13.97
C ASN A 208 1.89 -6.77 -15.38
N LYS A 209 2.71 -7.53 -16.12
CA LYS A 209 2.93 -7.25 -17.56
C LYS A 209 1.77 -7.73 -18.45
N GLN A 210 0.91 -8.57 -17.90
CA GLN A 210 -0.27 -9.12 -18.56
C GLN A 210 -1.52 -8.79 -17.76
N MET A 211 -2.68 -8.81 -18.42
CA MET A 211 -3.95 -8.57 -17.73
C MET A 211 -4.13 -9.64 -16.63
N PRO A 212 -4.37 -9.25 -15.37
CA PRO A 212 -4.63 -10.20 -14.29
C PRO A 212 -5.93 -10.97 -14.57
N ASP A 213 -5.96 -12.25 -14.20
CA ASP A 213 -7.18 -13.05 -14.28
C ASP A 213 -8.30 -12.42 -13.44
N SER A 214 -9.51 -12.42 -14.00
CA SER A 214 -10.72 -11.96 -13.32
C SER A 214 -11.19 -13.07 -12.38
N ASN A 215 -10.61 -13.14 -11.18
CA ASN A 215 -11.15 -13.97 -10.09
C ASN A 215 -12.47 -13.39 -9.58
#